data_AF-A0A7J6DRS2-F1
#
_entry.id   AF-A0A7J6DRS2-F1
#
_cell.length_a   1.000
_cell.length_b   1.000
_cell.length_c   1.000
_cell.angle_alpha   90.00
_cell.angle_beta   90.00
_cell.angle_gamma   90.00
#
_symmetry.space_group_name_H-M   'P 1'
#
loop_
_entity.id
_entity.type
_entity.pdbx_description
1 polymer ?
#
loop_
_entity_poly.entity_id
_entity_poly.type
_entity_poly.pdbx_seq_one_letter_code
_entity_poly.pdbx_strand_id
1 'polypeptide(L)'
;MAQSFDFPTDTLLPGMMLGWDLRTDVNRYITSWRSSTDPSIEDYSFNLDYQGFPEIFLRNQQKIVYCSGPWNGERFSGVPKSGKRS
;
A
#
# COMPACT_ATOMS: atom_id res chain seq x y z
N MET A 1 -11.17 -21.51 6.25
CA MET A 1 -10.91 -20.22 6.89
C MET A 1 -9.43 -19.96 6.75
N ALA A 2 -9.02 -19.05 5.87
CA ALA A 2 -7.62 -18.66 5.71
C ALA A 2 -7.53 -17.16 6.01
N GLN A 3 -6.96 -16.83 7.17
CA GLN A 3 -6.74 -15.44 7.62
C GLN A 3 -5.47 -14.81 7.01
N SER A 4 -4.88 -15.41 5.98
CA SER A 4 -3.69 -14.86 5.31
C SER A 4 -4.00 -13.69 4.37
N PHE A 5 -5.28 -13.48 4.03
CA PHE A 5 -5.69 -12.44 3.08
C PHE A 5 -6.05 -11.10 3.74
N ASP A 6 -6.26 -11.10 5.06
CA ASP A 6 -6.65 -9.88 5.79
C ASP A 6 -5.43 -9.00 6.17
N PHE A 7 -4.21 -9.57 6.13
CA PHE A 7 -2.97 -8.87 6.52
C PHE A 7 -1.85 -9.12 5.51
N PRO A 8 -1.76 -8.33 4.42
CA PRO A 8 -0.63 -8.39 3.50
C PRO A 8 0.64 -7.97 4.26
N THR A 9 1.48 -8.93 4.62
CA THR A 9 2.67 -8.66 5.46
C THR A 9 3.85 -8.11 4.65
N ASP A 10 3.80 -8.17 3.31
CA ASP A 10 4.83 -7.64 2.40
C ASP A 10 4.37 -7.63 0.93
N THR A 11 3.47 -8.53 0.54
CA THR A 11 3.05 -8.72 -0.86
C THR A 11 1.55 -8.44 -1.04
N LEU A 12 1.20 -7.60 -2.03
CA LEU A 12 -0.18 -7.42 -2.49
C LEU A 12 -0.50 -8.43 -3.60
N LEU A 13 -1.33 -9.43 -3.30
CA LEU A 13 -1.80 -10.41 -4.27
C LEU A 13 -3.01 -9.88 -5.07
N PRO A 14 -3.23 -10.34 -6.31
CA PRO A 14 -4.44 -10.02 -7.06
C PRO A 14 -5.70 -10.37 -6.25
N GLY A 15 -6.59 -9.39 -6.07
CA GLY A 15 -7.82 -9.53 -5.27
C GLY A 15 -7.72 -9.04 -3.83
N MET A 16 -6.52 -8.72 -3.33
CA MET A 16 -6.36 -8.00 -2.08
C MET A 16 -6.72 -6.52 -2.25
N MET A 17 -7.29 -5.92 -1.19
CA MET A 17 -7.66 -4.51 -1.17
C MET A 17 -6.64 -3.72 -0.35
N LEU A 18 -6.09 -2.66 -0.94
CA LEU A 18 -5.27 -1.67 -0.25
C LEU A 18 -6.14 -0.45 0.09
N GLY A 19 -6.07 0.01 1.34
CA GLY A 19 -6.78 1.18 1.84
C GLY A 19 -7.97 0.83 2.73
N TRP A 20 -8.88 1.78 2.87
CA TRP A 20 -9.97 1.73 3.83
C TRP A 20 -11.19 0.96 3.29
N ASP A 21 -11.61 -0.06 4.04
CA ASP A 21 -12.94 -0.63 3.90
C ASP A 21 -13.91 0.21 4.74
N LEU A 22 -14.58 1.17 4.10
CA LEU A 22 -15.50 2.11 4.75
C LEU A 22 -16.75 1.43 5.35
N ARG A 23 -17.05 0.19 4.95
CA ARG A 23 -18.18 -0.57 5.51
C ARG A 23 -17.82 -1.20 6.85
N THR A 24 -16.58 -1.67 6.98
CA THR A 24 -16.08 -2.32 8.21
C THR A 24 -15.22 -1.40 9.07
N ASP A 25 -14.93 -0.18 8.59
CA ASP A 25 -14.01 0.79 9.19
C ASP A 25 -12.60 0.21 9.44
N VAL A 26 -12.13 -0.62 8.50
CA VAL A 26 -10.82 -1.29 8.60
C VAL A 26 -9.87 -0.70 7.57
N ASN A 27 -8.72 -0.20 8.02
CA ASN A 27 -7.63 0.20 7.14
C ASN A 27 -6.72 -0.99 6.83
N ARG A 28 -6.66 -1.39 5.56
CA ARG A 28 -5.72 -2.41 5.07
C ARG A 28 -4.50 -1.74 4.46
N TYR A 29 -3.32 -2.01 5.00
CA TYR A 29 -2.05 -1.50 4.50
C TYR A 29 -1.00 -2.61 4.58
N ILE A 30 0.10 -2.43 3.86
CA ILE A 30 1.21 -3.39 3.81
C ILE A 30 2.37 -2.80 4.62
N THR A 31 3.06 -3.63 5.37
CA THR A 31 4.34 -3.27 5.99
C THR A 31 5.47 -4.07 5.37
N SER A 32 6.73 -3.64 5.49
CA SER A 32 7.85 -4.48 5.07
C SER A 32 8.23 -5.49 6.15
N TRP A 33 8.88 -6.59 5.75
CA TRP A 33 9.60 -7.46 6.67
C TRP A 33 10.94 -6.85 7.08
N ARG A 34 11.43 -7.27 8.25
CA ARG A 34 12.76 -6.94 8.80
C ARG A 34 13.91 -7.43 7.98
N SER A 35 13.78 -8.63 7.49
CA SER A 35 14.72 -9.16 6.52
C SER A 35 14.01 -10.25 5.73
N SER A 36 14.72 -10.81 4.75
CA SER A 36 14.27 -12.02 4.07
C SER A 36 14.05 -13.21 5.01
N THR A 37 14.61 -13.16 6.22
CA THR A 37 14.57 -14.26 7.21
C THR A 37 13.80 -13.92 8.49
N ASP A 38 13.42 -12.66 8.68
CA ASP A 38 12.70 -12.19 9.86
C ASP A 38 11.39 -11.51 9.41
N PRO A 39 10.24 -12.19 9.55
CA PRO A 39 8.93 -11.67 9.15
C PRO A 39 8.39 -10.62 10.14
N SER A 40 9.17 -10.26 11.17
CA SER A 40 8.82 -9.14 12.05
C SER A 40 8.61 -7.87 11.23
N ILE A 41 7.54 -7.15 11.59
CA ILE A 41 7.15 -5.90 10.94
C ILE A 41 8.27 -4.87 11.11
N GLU A 42 8.71 -4.29 10.00
CA GLU A 42 9.66 -3.17 9.98
C GLU A 42 8.99 -1.82 9.92
N ASP A 43 9.85 -0.82 9.94
CA ASP A 43 9.55 0.59 9.84
C ASP A 43 8.88 1.01 8.53
N TYR A 44 8.97 0.25 7.42
CA TYR A 44 8.32 0.67 6.18
C TYR A 44 6.84 0.27 6.12
N SER A 45 5.99 1.22 5.76
CA SER A 45 4.56 0.99 5.52
C SER A 45 4.09 1.62 4.22
N PHE A 46 3.20 0.91 3.53
CA PHE A 46 2.55 1.33 2.30
C PHE A 46 1.04 1.45 2.55
N ASN A 47 0.56 2.69 2.66
CA ASN A 47 -0.81 3.00 3.07
C ASN A 47 -1.49 3.97 2.11
N LEU A 48 -2.82 3.87 2.03
CA LEU A 48 -3.67 4.81 1.31
C LEU A 48 -4.27 5.79 2.32
N ASP A 49 -4.11 7.08 2.05
CA ASP A 49 -4.81 8.15 2.73
C ASP A 49 -5.94 8.65 1.82
N TYR A 50 -7.13 8.79 2.39
CA TYR A 50 -8.33 9.27 1.68
C TYR A 50 -8.79 10.64 2.20
N GLN A 51 -8.07 11.26 3.14
CA GLN A 51 -8.39 12.60 3.63
C GLN A 51 -8.06 13.63 2.53
N GLY A 52 -9.08 13.98 1.72
CA GLY A 52 -8.95 14.87 0.57
C GLY A 52 -8.95 14.07 -0.73
N PHE A 53 -7.81 14.03 -1.42
CA PHE A 53 -7.64 13.20 -2.61
C PHE A 53 -6.98 11.86 -2.22
N PRO A 54 -7.48 10.72 -2.70
CA PRO A 54 -6.85 9.43 -2.44
C PRO A 54 -5.41 9.40 -2.95
N GLU A 55 -4.47 9.24 -2.02
CA GLU A 55 -3.03 9.17 -2.27
C GLU A 55 -2.42 7.97 -1.56
N ILE A 56 -1.40 7.37 -2.17
CA ILE A 56 -0.65 6.28 -1.56
C ILE A 56 0.72 6.79 -1.10
N PHE A 57 1.07 6.46 0.13
CA PHE A 57 2.33 6.81 0.74
C PHE A 57 3.15 5.56 1.08
N LEU A 58 4.43 5.60 0.72
CA LEU A 58 5.45 4.76 1.35
C LEU A 58 6.08 5.59 2.46
N ARG A 59 5.96 5.11 3.69
CA ARG A 59 6.55 5.73 4.87
C ARG A 59 7.64 4.84 5.42
N ASN A 60 8.71 5.43 5.92
CA ASN A 60 9.67 4.79 6.82
C ASN A 60 9.41 5.42 8.20
N GLN A 61 8.84 4.63 9.12
CA GLN A 61 8.27 5.05 10.38
C GLN A 61 7.21 6.14 10.14
N GLN A 62 7.57 7.38 10.45
CA GLN A 62 6.72 8.57 10.31
C GLN A 62 7.14 9.45 9.13
N LYS A 63 8.24 9.12 8.45
CA LYS A 63 8.79 9.91 7.33
C LYS A 63 8.27 9.40 6.01
N ILE A 64 7.69 10.29 5.21
CA ILE A 64 7.28 9.97 3.84
C ILE A 64 8.53 9.82 2.96
N VAL A 65 8.66 8.65 2.33
CA VAL A 65 9.75 8.30 1.40
C VAL A 65 9.28 8.40 -0.04
N TYR A 66 8.02 8.03 -0.30
CA TYR A 66 7.40 8.16 -1.62
C TYR A 66 5.92 8.55 -1.47
N CYS A 67 5.46 9.38 -2.40
CA CYS A 67 4.07 9.72 -2.57
C CYS A 67 3.67 9.41 -4.02
N SER A 68 2.58 8.66 -4.19
CA SER A 68 2.04 8.33 -5.51
C SER A 68 1.36 9.52 -6.19
N GLY A 69 1.10 10.60 -5.44
CA GLY A 69 0.20 11.67 -5.84
C GLY A 69 -1.25 11.19 -5.99
N PRO A 70 -2.18 12.11 -6.29
CA PRO A 70 -3.61 11.82 -6.26
C PRO A 70 -4.02 10.85 -7.37
N TRP A 71 -5.07 10.08 -7.08
CA TRP A 71 -5.78 9.29 -8.07
C TRP A 71 -6.47 10.19 -9.10
N ASN A 72 -6.17 10.00 -10.37
CA ASN A 72 -6.70 10.83 -11.46
C ASN A 72 -7.90 10.22 -12.22
N GLY A 73 -8.45 9.11 -11.72
CA GLY A 73 -9.52 8.35 -12.40
C GLY A 73 -9.01 7.11 -13.15
N GLU A 74 -7.75 7.09 -13.58
CA GLU A 74 -7.13 5.96 -14.28
C GLU A 74 -5.96 5.33 -13.51
N ARG A 75 -5.15 6.17 -12.86
CA ARG A 75 -3.94 5.78 -12.11
C ARG A 75 -3.58 6.83 -11.08
N PHE A 76 -2.68 6.48 -10.17
CA PHE A 76 -1.99 7.48 -9.37
C PHE A 76 -1.02 8.28 -10.23
N SER A 77 -1.04 9.60 -10.10
CA SER A 77 -0.33 10.54 -10.98
C SER A 77 1.20 10.36 -11.00
N GLY A 78 1.78 9.99 -9.86
CA GLY A 78 3.20 9.68 -9.65
C GLY A 78 3.60 8.23 -9.94
N VAL A 79 2.67 7.39 -10.44
CA VAL A 79 3.01 6.04 -10.93
C VAL A 79 3.17 6.11 -12.45
N PRO A 80 4.41 5.99 -12.99
CA PRO A 80 4.63 6.04 -14.43
C PRO A 80 3.85 4.91 -15.12
N LYS A 81 3.33 5.18 -16.33
CA LYS A 81 2.76 4.09 -17.14
C LYS A 81 3.91 3.12 -17.39
N SER A 82 3.67 1.84 -17.16
CA SER A 82 4.57 0.80 -17.66
C SER A 82 4.52 0.85 -19.19
N GLY A 83 5.31 1.75 -19.77
CA GLY A 83 5.57 1.73 -21.20
C GLY A 83 6.27 0.42 -21.49
N LYS A 84 5.66 -0.43 -22.32
CA LYS A 84 6.45 -1.45 -23.00
C LYS A 84 7.54 -0.69 -23.74
N ARG A 85 8.80 -0.87 -23.32
CA ARG A 85 9.94 -0.57 -24.19
C ARG A 85 9.77 -1.49 -25.40
N SER A 86 9.31 -0.89 -26.50
CA SER A 86 9.50 -1.45 -27.84
C SER A 86 10.97 -1.39 -28.20
#